data_AF-A0A7K4I8V8-F1
#
_entry.id   AF-A0A7K4I8V8-F1
#
_cell.length_a   1.000
_cell.length_b   1.000
_cell.length_c   1.000
_cell.angle_alpha   90.00
_cell.angle_beta   90.00
_cell.angle_gamma   90.00
#
_symmetry.space_group_name_H-M   'P 1'
#
loop_
_entity.id
_entity.type
_entity.pdbx_description
1 polymer ?
#
loop_
_entity_poly.entity_id
_entity_poly.type
_entity_poly.pdbx_seq_one_letter_code
_entity_poly.pdbx_strand_id
1 'polypeptide(L)'
;MLKIENATNSNFKDIPNPCRYCLYWQTSNAYREEMLKPEMEQQKREWFNKVSNEFGCCIKIVYLTDTPIGFIQYAPAKFFPRTKEYASGPPSEDTVFSHAST
;
A
#
# COMPACT_ATOMS: atom_id res chain seq x y z
N MET A 1 19.70 2.06 14.39
CA MET A 1 19.88 0.81 13.61
C MET A 1 18.81 0.72 12.55
N LEU A 2 19.14 0.34 11.31
CA LEU A 2 18.16 0.20 10.22
C LEU A 2 17.54 -1.21 10.28
N LYS A 3 16.21 -1.30 10.19
CA LYS A 3 15.47 -2.58 10.09
C LYS A 3 14.32 -2.49 9.10
N ILE A 4 13.98 -3.60 8.46
CA ILE A 4 12.83 -3.73 7.57
C ILE A 4 11.97 -4.87 8.10
N GLU A 5 10.69 -4.59 8.35
CA GLU A 5 9.74 -5.56 8.88
C GLU A 5 8.56 -5.74 7.93
N ASN A 6 7.96 -6.93 7.92
CA ASN A 6 6.68 -7.13 7.26
C ASN A 6 5.59 -6.40 8.05
N ALA A 7 4.66 -5.77 7.35
CA ALA A 7 3.48 -5.25 8.02
C ALA A 7 2.58 -6.41 8.48
N THR A 8 2.01 -6.24 9.66
CA THR A 8 1.00 -7.08 10.28
C THR A 8 -0.10 -6.15 10.81
N ASN A 9 -1.19 -6.71 11.30
CA ASN A 9 -2.26 -5.89 11.89
C ASN A 9 -1.79 -5.05 13.10
N SER A 10 -0.78 -5.51 13.84
CA SER A 10 -0.29 -4.80 15.04
C SER A 10 0.60 -3.61 14.73
N ASN A 11 1.43 -3.69 13.67
CA ASN A 11 2.34 -2.61 13.26
C ASN A 11 1.85 -1.81 12.04
N PHE A 12 0.66 -2.11 11.47
CA PHE A 12 0.09 -1.35 10.36
C PHE A 12 0.01 0.17 10.63
N LYS A 13 -0.19 0.55 11.90
CA LYS A 13 -0.21 1.95 12.33
C LYS A 13 1.13 2.68 12.09
N ASP A 14 2.22 1.95 11.90
CA ASP A 14 3.55 2.52 11.68
C ASP A 14 3.79 2.92 10.22
N ILE A 15 2.86 2.60 9.30
CA ILE A 15 2.90 3.13 7.93
C ILE A 15 2.82 4.67 8.02
N PRO A 16 3.76 5.41 7.41
CA PRO A 16 3.75 6.87 7.46
C PRO A 16 2.46 7.48 6.90
N ASN A 17 2.02 8.59 7.51
CA ASN A 17 0.93 9.39 6.97
C ASN A 17 1.43 10.26 5.80
N PRO A 18 0.61 10.49 4.75
CA PRO A 18 -0.78 10.07 4.61
C PRO A 18 -0.96 8.67 4.01
N CYS A 19 0.12 7.93 3.75
CA CYS A 19 0.08 6.66 3.03
C CYS A 19 -0.69 5.55 3.75
N ARG A 20 -0.79 5.62 5.08
CA ARG A 20 -1.65 4.76 5.89
C ARG A 20 -3.13 4.83 5.51
N TYR A 21 -3.55 5.95 4.93
CA TYR A 21 -4.94 6.20 4.51
C TYR A 21 -5.10 6.19 2.99
N CYS A 22 -4.05 6.58 2.28
CA CYS A 22 -4.10 6.80 0.83
C CYS A 22 -4.55 5.56 0.05
N LEU A 23 -5.68 5.69 -0.64
CA LEU A 23 -6.28 4.67 -1.51
C LEU A 23 -6.04 4.92 -3.01
N TYR A 24 -5.08 5.79 -3.36
CA TYR A 24 -4.75 6.11 -4.75
C TYR A 24 -4.58 4.83 -5.57
N TRP A 25 -3.64 3.97 -5.20
CA TRP A 25 -3.39 2.73 -5.95
C TRP A 25 -4.50 1.69 -5.83
N GLN A 26 -5.26 1.71 -4.73
CA GLN A 26 -6.30 0.73 -4.42
C GLN A 26 -7.63 0.99 -5.15
N THR A 27 -7.79 2.13 -5.82
CA THR A 27 -9.04 2.54 -6.48
C THR A 27 -8.80 3.11 -7.86
N SER A 28 -9.75 2.91 -8.78
CA SER A 28 -9.78 3.57 -10.10
C SER A 28 -10.72 4.80 -10.14
N ASN A 29 -11.15 5.27 -8.97
CA ASN A 29 -11.97 6.48 -8.88
C ASN A 29 -11.09 7.71 -9.12
N ALA A 30 -11.68 8.78 -9.65
CA ALA A 30 -11.00 10.07 -9.75
C ALA A 30 -10.34 10.41 -8.41
N TYR A 31 -9.07 10.80 -8.46
CA TYR A 31 -8.34 11.22 -7.26
C TYR A 31 -9.07 12.39 -6.61
N ARG A 32 -9.27 12.30 -5.30
CA ARG A 32 -9.76 13.42 -4.49
C ARG A 32 -8.98 13.47 -3.18
N GLU A 33 -8.79 14.66 -2.64
CA GLU A 33 -8.03 14.85 -1.39
C GLU A 33 -8.64 14.10 -0.20
N GLU A 34 -9.94 13.78 -0.23
CA GLU A 34 -10.58 12.95 0.79
C GLU A 34 -9.96 11.55 0.91
N MET A 35 -9.29 11.06 -0.15
CA MET A 35 -8.56 9.79 -0.12
C MET A 35 -7.35 9.80 0.82
N LEU A 36 -6.90 10.96 1.28
CA LEU A 36 -5.78 11.11 2.21
C LEU A 36 -6.23 11.27 3.66
N LYS A 37 -7.53 11.23 3.94
CA LYS A 37 -8.06 11.49 5.27
C LYS A 37 -8.12 10.22 6.13
N PRO A 38 -8.02 10.32 7.48
CA PRO A 38 -8.00 9.17 8.37
C PRO A 38 -9.18 8.20 8.24
N GLU A 39 -10.35 8.67 7.78
CA GLU A 39 -11.54 7.84 7.56
C GLU A 39 -11.31 6.72 6.54
N MET A 40 -10.30 6.87 5.67
CA MET A 40 -9.93 5.85 4.68
C MET A 40 -9.06 4.72 5.26
N GLU A 41 -8.58 4.82 6.51
CA GLU A 41 -7.73 3.78 7.13
C GLU A 41 -8.41 2.41 7.10
N GLN A 42 -9.71 2.36 7.39
CA GLN A 42 -10.47 1.12 7.43
C GLN A 42 -10.46 0.41 6.06
N GLN A 43 -10.71 1.16 4.99
CA GLN A 43 -10.69 0.63 3.63
C GLN A 43 -9.27 0.20 3.21
N LYS A 44 -8.24 0.94 3.64
CA LYS A 44 -6.84 0.54 3.40
C LYS A 44 -6.50 -0.77 4.13
N ARG A 45 -6.98 -0.95 5.36
CA ARG A 45 -6.82 -2.20 6.14
C ARG A 45 -7.57 -3.36 5.52
N GLU A 46 -8.78 -3.14 5.02
CA GLU A 46 -9.53 -4.16 4.28
C GLU A 46 -8.77 -4.64 3.05
N TRP A 47 -8.21 -3.72 2.27
CA TRP A 47 -7.31 -4.06 1.17
C TRP A 47 -6.09 -4.84 1.65
N PHE A 48 -5.40 -4.36 2.69
CA PHE A 48 -4.22 -5.02 3.25
C PHE A 48 -4.52 -6.46 3.71
N ASN A 49 -5.62 -6.67 4.42
CA ASN A 49 -6.03 -8.00 4.89
C ASN A 49 -6.39 -8.92 3.73
N LYS A 50 -7.15 -8.43 2.74
CA LYS A 50 -7.50 -9.19 1.54
C LYS A 50 -6.24 -9.65 0.79
N VAL A 51 -5.35 -8.72 0.48
CA VAL A 51 -4.13 -9.03 -0.28
C VAL A 51 -3.19 -9.92 0.55
N SER A 52 -3.07 -9.68 1.86
CA SER A 52 -2.26 -10.53 2.73
C SER A 52 -2.76 -11.97 2.78
N ASN A 53 -4.07 -12.18 2.72
CA ASN A 53 -4.67 -13.51 2.67
C ASN A 53 -4.49 -14.20 1.32
N GLU A 54 -4.60 -13.46 0.20
CA GLU A 54 -4.54 -14.04 -1.16
C GLU A 54 -3.12 -14.17 -1.72
N PHE A 55 -2.20 -13.26 -1.38
CA PHE A 55 -0.85 -13.16 -1.96
C PHE A 55 0.26 -13.33 -0.91
N GLY A 56 -0.05 -13.18 0.38
CA GLY A 56 0.95 -13.10 1.44
C GLY A 56 1.43 -11.66 1.68
N CYS A 57 2.59 -11.51 2.31
CA CYS A 57 3.10 -10.19 2.72
C CYS A 57 3.10 -9.19 1.54
N CYS A 58 2.31 -8.12 1.67
CA CYS A 58 2.12 -7.10 0.64
C CYS A 58 2.59 -5.71 1.05
N ILE A 59 3.05 -5.52 2.29
CA ILE A 59 3.62 -4.27 2.79
C ILE A 59 4.87 -4.58 3.63
N LYS A 60 5.93 -3.79 3.45
CA LYS A 60 7.07 -3.72 4.37
C LYS A 60 7.27 -2.29 4.87
N ILE A 61 7.70 -2.16 6.11
CA ILE A 61 7.99 -0.88 6.77
C ILE A 61 9.47 -0.84 7.10
N VAL A 62 10.14 0.28 6.77
CA VAL A 62 11.53 0.52 7.13
C VAL A 62 11.58 1.42 8.35
N TYR A 63 12.41 1.05 9.32
CA TYR A 63 12.63 1.81 10.55
C TYR A 63 14.10 2.19 10.70
N LEU A 64 14.34 3.40 11.19
CA LEU A 64 15.65 3.86 11.65
C LEU A 64 15.58 4.12 13.15
N THR A 65 16.26 3.28 13.93
CA THR A 65 16.28 3.38 15.41
C THR A 65 14.83 3.41 15.95
N ASP A 66 14.06 2.40 15.55
CA ASP A 66 12.64 2.19 15.90
C ASP A 66 11.65 3.27 15.46
N THR A 67 12.10 4.29 14.73
CA THR A 67 11.22 5.27 14.06
C THR A 67 10.90 4.80 12.63
N PRO A 68 9.63 4.66 12.22
CA PRO A 68 9.30 4.34 10.84
C PRO A 68 9.67 5.51 9.92
N ILE A 69 10.40 5.23 8.85
CA ILE A 69 10.93 6.23 7.90
C ILE A 69 10.49 6.00 6.45
N GLY A 70 9.61 5.01 6.23
CA GLY A 70 9.09 4.69 4.91
C GLY A 70 8.42 3.33 4.86
N PHE A 71 7.77 3.07 3.73
CA PHE A 71 7.13 1.78 3.46
C PHE A 71 7.15 1.47 1.96
N ILE A 72 6.92 0.21 1.63
CA ILE A 72 6.62 -0.25 0.27
C ILE A 72 5.37 -1.12 0.32
N GLN A 73 4.48 -0.96 -0.66
CA GLN A 73 3.39 -1.88 -0.95
C GLN A 73 3.65 -2.58 -2.28
N TYR A 74 3.37 -3.88 -2.36
CA TYR A 74 3.55 -4.67 -3.57
C TYR A 74 2.62 -5.88 -3.60
N ALA A 75 2.12 -6.21 -4.78
CA ALA A 75 1.22 -7.32 -5.07
C ALA A 75 1.01 -7.45 -6.58
N PRO A 76 0.41 -8.55 -7.07
CA PRO A 76 -0.06 -8.63 -8.45
C PRO A 76 -0.93 -7.42 -8.84
N ALA A 77 -0.77 -6.91 -10.07
CA ALA A 77 -1.38 -5.66 -10.51
C ALA A 77 -2.92 -5.65 -10.42
N LYS A 78 -3.58 -6.81 -10.42
CA LYS A 78 -5.03 -6.95 -10.16
C LYS A 78 -5.49 -6.32 -8.84
N PHE A 79 -4.60 -6.19 -7.85
CA PHE A 79 -4.89 -5.55 -6.56
C PHE A 79 -4.67 -4.03 -6.55
N PHE A 80 -4.19 -3.47 -7.67
CA PHE A 80 -3.95 -2.03 -7.85
C PHE A 80 -4.67 -1.52 -9.11
N PRO A 81 -6.00 -1.33 -9.07
CA PRO A 81 -6.80 -1.00 -10.25
C PRO A 81 -6.29 0.20 -11.05
N ARG A 82 -5.74 1.21 -10.36
CA ARG A 82 -5.24 2.45 -10.99
C ARG A 82 -4.08 2.23 -11.96
N THR A 83 -3.34 1.13 -11.85
CA THR A 83 -2.26 0.81 -12.79
C THR A 83 -2.74 0.78 -14.25
N LYS A 84 -4.02 0.47 -14.49
CA LYS A 84 -4.65 0.43 -15.82
C LYS A 84 -4.91 1.81 -16.43
N GLU A 85 -4.86 2.88 -15.64
CA GLU A 85 -5.08 4.27 -16.11
C GLU A 85 -3.82 4.89 -16.76
N TYR A 86 -2.67 4.23 -16.65
CA TYR A 86 -1.40 4.74 -17.16
C TYR A 86 -1.14 4.30 -18.60
N ALA A 87 -0.52 5.18 -19.39
CA ALA A 87 -0.25 4.99 -20.82
C ALA A 87 0.75 3.86 -21.15
N SER A 88 1.44 3.31 -20.14
CA SER A 88 2.30 2.13 -20.27
C SER A 88 1.55 0.85 -20.64
N GLY A 89 0.22 0.90 -20.75
CA GLY A 89 -0.65 -0.25 -20.98
C GLY A 89 -0.94 -1.00 -19.68
N PRO A 90 -1.99 -1.83 -19.65
CA PRO A 90 -2.26 -2.67 -18.49
C PRO A 90 -1.08 -3.65 -18.32
N PRO A 91 -0.51 -3.76 -17.11
CA PRO A 91 0.49 -4.80 -16.83
C PRO A 91 -0.13 -6.19 -17.04
N SER A 92 0.71 -7.20 -17.31
CA SER A 92 0.24 -8.59 -17.37
C SER A 92 -0.38 -9.01 -16.04
N GLU A 93 -1.28 -9.99 -16.04
CA GLU A 93 -2.01 -10.39 -14.83
C GLU A 93 -1.09 -10.92 -13.70
N ASP A 94 0.07 -11.47 -14.07
CA ASP A 94 1.09 -12.00 -13.17
C ASP A 94 2.15 -10.96 -12.77
N THR A 95 2.13 -9.76 -13.35
CA THR A 95 3.06 -8.69 -13.00
C THR A 95 2.81 -8.22 -11.57
N VAL A 96 3.88 -8.14 -10.77
CA VAL A 96 3.86 -7.47 -9.47
C VAL A 96 4.07 -5.98 -9.67
N PHE A 97 3.09 -5.19 -9.21
CA PHE A 97 3.24 -3.74 -9.06
C PHE A 97 3.82 -3.44 -7.68
N SER A 98 4.68 -2.44 -7.60
CA SER A 98 5.22 -1.93 -6.34
C SER A 98 5.22 -0.41 -6.29
N HIS A 99 4.90 0.14 -5.12
CA HIS A 99 5.02 1.57 -4.84
C HIS A 99 5.62 1.78 -3.45
N ALA A 100 6.62 2.65 -3.35
CA ALA A 100 7.27 3.02 -2.11
C ALA A 100 7.13 4.52 -1.85
N SER A 101 7.02 4.88 -0.57
CA SER A 101 7.07 6.27 -0.10
C SER A 101 7.80 6.33 1.23
N THR A 102 8.45 7.46 1.48
CA THR A 102 9.08 7.82 2.75
C THR A 102 8.19 8.73 3.56
#